data_AF-A0A1F9TUM7-F1
#
_entry.id   AF-A0A1F9TUM7-F1
#
_cell.length_a   1.000
_cell.length_b   1.000
_cell.length_c   1.000
_cell.angle_alpha   90.00
_cell.angle_beta   90.00
_cell.angle_gamma   90.00
#
_symmetry.space_group_name_H-M   'P 1'
#
loop_
_entity.id
_entity.type
_entity.pdbx_description
1 polymer ?
#
loop_
_entity_poly.entity_id
_entity_poly.type
_entity_poly.pdbx_seq_one_letter_code
_entity_poly.pdbx_strand_id
1 'polypeptide(L)'
;MIKETLEKIDQLIANAGAVDPAKKKELLRLLGDLRSEVETLSETHVDEARSIVNFAQAAAHEATRTAPAAPLRDVSLEGLAGSARGFEASHPKLVETVDRICRLLAGIGI
;
A
#
# COMPACT_ATOMS: atom_id res chain seq x y z
N MET A 1 -11.71 1.08 11.27
CA MET A 1 -10.29 0.66 11.22
C MET A 1 -9.73 0.55 9.81
N ILE A 2 -10.15 -0.39 8.95
CA ILE A 2 -9.60 -0.50 7.57
C ILE A 2 -9.79 0.80 6.77
N LYS A 3 -11.02 1.32 6.70
CA LYS A 3 -11.33 2.56 5.97
C LYS A 3 -10.56 3.78 6.50
N GLU A 4 -10.53 3.93 7.82
CA GLU A 4 -9.79 5.00 8.50
C GLU A 4 -8.29 4.93 8.22
N THR A 5 -7.71 3.73 8.15
CA THR A 5 -6.29 3.57 7.81
C THR A 5 -6.03 3.95 6.36
N LEU A 6 -6.88 3.51 5.41
CA LEU A 6 -6.75 3.90 4.00
C LEU A 6 -6.85 5.42 3.81
N GLU A 7 -7.77 6.08 4.51
CA GLU A 7 -7.88 7.55 4.48
C GLU A 7 -6.61 8.25 5.01
N LYS A 8 -5.98 7.70 6.05
CA LYS A 8 -4.70 8.22 6.55
C LYS A 8 -3.58 8.06 5.53
N ILE A 9 -3.57 6.95 4.78
CA ILE A 9 -2.58 6.73 3.71
C ILE A 9 -2.78 7.77 2.60
N ASP A 10 -4.04 7.99 2.17
CA ASP A 10 -4.38 8.97 1.14
C ASP A 10 -3.92 10.38 1.56
N GLN A 11 -4.20 10.79 2.79
CA GLN A 11 -3.76 12.09 3.33
C GLN A 11 -2.24 12.22 3.42
N LEU A 12 -1.56 11.16 3.87
CA LEU A 12 -0.10 11.14 3.98
C LEU A 12 0.56 11.35 2.61
N ILE A 13 0.08 10.65 1.58
CA ILE A 13 0.59 10.79 0.21
C ILE A 13 0.19 12.15 -0.37
N ALA A 14 -1.06 12.59 -0.16
CA ALA A 14 -1.55 13.90 -0.57
C ALA A 14 -0.74 15.07 0.02
N ASN A 15 -0.10 14.88 1.17
CA ASN A 15 0.73 15.89 1.81
C ASN A 15 2.24 15.68 1.63
N ALA A 16 2.66 14.57 1.01
CA ALA A 16 4.06 14.31 0.71
C ALA A 16 4.57 15.28 -0.37
N GLY A 17 5.31 16.31 0.05
CA GLY A 17 5.88 17.33 -0.83
C GLY A 17 7.18 16.90 -1.53
N ALA A 18 7.86 15.87 -1.00
CA ALA A 18 9.10 15.35 -1.54
C ALA A 18 8.91 14.35 -2.71
N VAL A 19 7.66 14.00 -3.04
CA VAL A 19 7.32 12.99 -4.06
C VAL A 19 6.85 13.68 -5.32
N ASP A 20 7.31 13.17 -6.47
CA ASP A 20 6.88 13.64 -7.78
C ASP A 20 5.34 13.60 -7.94
N PRO A 21 4.70 14.66 -8.46
CA PRO A 21 3.25 14.72 -8.60
C PRO A 21 2.62 13.61 -9.45
N ALA A 22 3.32 13.10 -10.47
CA ALA A 22 2.81 12.00 -11.29
C ALA A 22 2.85 10.68 -10.52
N LYS A 23 3.96 10.37 -9.84
CA LYS A 23 4.06 9.19 -8.95
C LYS A 23 3.00 9.23 -7.84
N LYS A 24 2.77 10.41 -7.26
CA LYS A 24 1.74 10.63 -6.24
C LYS A 24 0.34 10.37 -6.76
N LYS A 25 0.00 10.88 -7.95
CA LYS A 25 -1.30 10.64 -8.60
C LYS A 25 -1.50 9.15 -8.89
N GLU A 26 -0.47 8.47 -9.38
CA GLU A 26 -0.53 7.03 -9.64
C GLU A 26 -0.71 6.23 -8.35
N LEU A 27 0.00 6.58 -7.29
CA LEU A 27 -0.11 5.90 -5.99
C LEU A 27 -1.51 6.07 -5.37
N LEU A 28 -2.09 7.28 -5.44
CA LEU A 28 -3.47 7.52 -5.00
C LEU A 28 -4.48 6.70 -5.82
N ARG A 29 -4.25 6.54 -7.13
CA ARG A 29 -5.10 5.69 -7.97
C ARG A 29 -5.01 4.22 -7.53
N LEU A 30 -3.80 3.70 -7.31
CA LEU A 30 -3.58 2.34 -6.84
C LEU A 30 -4.15 2.09 -5.44
N LEU A 31 -4.17 3.09 -4.56
CA LEU A 31 -4.82 2.97 -3.25
C LEU A 31 -6.35 2.96 -3.34
N GLY A 32 -6.92 3.64 -4.33
CA GLY A 32 -8.32 3.48 -4.69
C GLY A 32 -8.65 2.04 -5.10
N ASP A 33 -7.81 1.45 -5.95
CA ASP A 33 -7.93 0.04 -6.35
C ASP A 33 -7.79 -0.89 -5.13
N LEU A 34 -6.77 -0.67 -4.29
CA LEU A 34 -6.53 -1.46 -3.07
C LEU A 34 -7.72 -1.39 -2.11
N ARG A 35 -8.34 -0.21 -1.96
CA ARG A 35 -9.52 -0.01 -1.11
C ARG A 35 -10.66 -0.93 -1.55
N SER A 36 -10.98 -0.95 -2.84
CA SER A 36 -12.06 -1.81 -3.37
C SER A 36 -11.77 -3.30 -3.16
N GLU A 37 -10.54 -3.74 -3.46
CA GLU A 37 -10.16 -5.14 -3.32
C GLU A 37 -10.15 -5.60 -1.84
N VAL A 38 -9.67 -4.75 -0.93
CA VAL A 38 -9.65 -5.03 0.52
C VAL A 38 -11.06 -5.01 1.10
N GLU A 39 -11.97 -4.14 0.62
CA GLU A 39 -13.37 -4.16 1.05
C GLU A 39 -14.02 -5.51 0.72
N THR A 40 -13.84 -6.01 -0.51
CA THR A 40 -14.31 -7.35 -0.89
C THR A 40 -13.65 -8.45 -0.07
N LEU A 41 -12.31 -8.41 0.10
CA LEU A 41 -11.60 -9.43 0.88
C LEU A 41 -12.10 -9.47 2.33
N SER A 42 -12.40 -8.31 2.92
CA SER A 42 -12.80 -8.21 4.32
C SER A 42 -14.13 -8.87 4.66
N GLU A 43 -14.95 -9.20 3.66
CA GLU A 43 -16.18 -9.96 3.84
C GLU A 43 -15.92 -11.41 4.29
N THR A 44 -14.73 -11.94 3.98
CA THR A 44 -14.36 -13.35 4.26
C THR A 44 -13.03 -13.50 5.03
N HIS A 45 -12.11 -12.53 4.91
CA HIS A 45 -10.75 -12.59 5.46
C HIS A 45 -10.36 -11.24 6.09
N VAL A 46 -11.06 -10.88 7.18
CA VAL A 46 -10.94 -9.55 7.82
C VAL A 46 -9.57 -9.28 8.44
N ASP A 47 -8.87 -10.31 8.92
CA ASP A 47 -7.55 -10.17 9.55
C ASP A 47 -6.45 -9.96 8.50
N GLU A 48 -6.53 -10.66 7.38
CA GLU A 48 -5.63 -10.52 6.25
C GLU A 48 -5.85 -9.18 5.54
N ALA A 49 -7.11 -8.79 5.30
CA ALA A 49 -7.46 -7.47 4.78
C ALA A 49 -6.86 -6.34 5.63
N ARG A 50 -6.92 -6.48 6.96
CA ARG A 50 -6.32 -5.52 7.90
C ARG A 50 -4.79 -5.54 7.87
N SER A 51 -4.19 -6.72 7.73
CA SER A 51 -2.72 -6.85 7.63
C SER A 51 -2.19 -6.15 6.37
N ILE A 52 -2.85 -6.36 5.23
CA ILE A 52 -2.52 -5.69 3.96
C ILE A 52 -2.54 -4.16 4.12
N VAL A 53 -3.61 -3.63 4.71
CA VAL A 53 -3.76 -2.18 4.90
C VAL A 53 -2.71 -1.60 5.86
N ASN A 54 -2.38 -2.31 6.93
CA ASN A 54 -1.35 -1.88 7.87
C ASN A 54 0.04 -1.85 7.23
N PHE A 55 0.39 -2.87 6.43
CA PHE A 55 1.66 -2.86 5.70
C PHE A 55 1.69 -1.82 4.59
N ALA A 56 0.57 -1.58 3.90
CA ALA A 56 0.45 -0.50 2.93
C ALA A 56 0.68 0.87 3.59
N GLN A 57 0.17 1.07 4.81
CA GLN A 57 0.43 2.27 5.59
C GLN A 57 1.90 2.44 5.95
N ALA A 58 2.53 1.38 6.46
CA ALA A 58 3.95 1.40 6.82
C ALA A 58 4.83 1.70 5.60
N ALA A 59 4.57 1.03 4.47
CA ALA A 59 5.32 1.21 3.24
C ALA A 59 5.16 2.63 2.67
N ALA A 60 3.93 3.16 2.66
CA ALA A 60 3.68 4.53 2.21
C ALA A 60 4.35 5.56 3.14
N HIS A 61 4.30 5.35 4.45
CA HIS A 61 4.97 6.22 5.43
C HIS A 61 6.47 6.28 5.18
N GLU A 62 7.14 5.12 5.04
CA GLU A 62 8.59 5.09 4.84
C GLU A 62 9.02 5.62 3.47
N ALA A 63 8.25 5.38 2.42
CA ALA A 63 8.54 5.89 1.08
C ALA A 63 8.38 7.42 0.95
N THR A 64 7.48 8.04 1.73
CA THR A 64 7.19 9.48 1.65
C THR A 64 7.92 10.32 2.68
N ARG A 65 8.66 9.70 3.61
CA ARG A 65 9.50 10.38 4.58
C ARG A 65 10.58 11.22 3.91
N THR A 66 10.88 12.38 4.49
CA THR A 66 11.99 13.25 4.06
C THR A 66 13.35 12.55 4.14
N ALA A 67 13.52 11.63 5.10
CA ALA A 67 14.69 10.77 5.22
C ALA A 67 14.22 9.32 5.33
N PRO A 68 14.08 8.60 4.20
CA PRO A 68 13.65 7.21 4.19
C PRO A 68 14.67 6.30 4.87
N ALA A 69 14.22 5.39 5.74
CA ALA A 69 15.05 4.32 6.24
C ALA A 69 14.89 3.10 5.33
N ALA A 70 15.85 2.87 4.43
CA ALA A 70 15.78 1.78 3.45
C ALA A 70 15.40 0.41 4.07
N PRO A 71 15.98 -0.01 5.22
CA PRO A 71 15.57 -1.28 5.85
C PRO A 71 14.10 -1.32 6.30
N LEU A 72 13.54 -0.20 6.79
CA LEU A 72 12.14 -0.16 7.23
C LEU A 72 11.18 -0.16 6.03
N ARG A 73 11.56 0.54 4.96
CA ARG A 73 10.83 0.49 3.69
C ARG A 73 10.78 -0.93 3.16
N ASP A 74 11.93 -1.60 3.07
CA ASP A 74 12.02 -2.92 2.47
C ASP A 74 11.23 -3.96 3.29
N VAL A 75 11.33 -3.94 4.63
CA VAL A 75 10.49 -4.79 5.51
C VAL A 75 9.00 -4.52 5.33
N SER A 76 8.60 -3.26 5.16
CA SER A 76 7.18 -2.90 4.95
C SER A 76 6.67 -3.37 3.59
N LEU A 77 7.49 -3.30 2.54
CA LEU A 77 7.17 -3.79 1.20
C LEU A 77 7.08 -5.32 1.17
N GLU A 78 8.01 -6.01 1.83
CA GLU A 78 7.98 -7.47 1.98
C GLU A 78 6.75 -7.93 2.75
N GLY A 79 6.40 -7.25 3.85
CA GLY A 79 5.19 -7.52 4.62
C GLY A 79 3.92 -7.32 3.79
N LEU A 80 3.86 -6.24 3.01
CA LEU A 80 2.73 -5.96 2.12
C LEU A 80 2.57 -7.08 1.08
N ALA A 81 3.64 -7.41 0.33
CA ALA A 81 3.61 -8.47 -0.67
C ALA A 81 3.29 -9.84 -0.05
N GLY A 82 3.88 -10.16 1.11
CA GLY A 82 3.65 -11.40 1.84
C GLY A 82 2.20 -11.57 2.27
N SER A 83 1.56 -10.49 2.73
CA SER A 83 0.16 -10.49 3.19
C SER A 83 -0.86 -10.73 2.07
N ALA A 84 -0.52 -10.42 0.81
CA ALA A 84 -1.40 -10.63 -0.34
C ALA A 84 -1.14 -11.96 -1.07
N ARG A 85 0.07 -12.53 -0.97
CA ARG A 85 0.52 -13.68 -1.78
C ARG A 85 -0.39 -14.91 -1.70
N GLY A 86 -1.01 -15.17 -0.54
CA GLY A 86 -1.92 -16.30 -0.36
C GLY A 86 -3.22 -16.21 -1.20
N PHE A 87 -3.51 -15.04 -1.77
CA PHE A 87 -4.76 -14.77 -2.48
C PHE A 87 -4.62 -14.80 -4.01
N GLU A 88 -3.50 -15.23 -4.58
CA GLU A 88 -3.29 -15.21 -6.04
C GLU A 88 -4.38 -16.00 -6.81
N ALA A 89 -4.85 -17.12 -6.26
CA ALA A 89 -5.90 -17.93 -6.88
C ALA A 89 -7.32 -17.36 -6.68
N SER A 90 -7.60 -16.68 -5.57
CA SER A 90 -8.94 -16.24 -5.18
C SER A 90 -9.21 -14.75 -5.43
N HIS A 91 -8.20 -13.91 -5.28
CA HIS A 91 -8.24 -12.45 -5.47
C HIS A 91 -7.01 -11.99 -6.28
N PRO A 92 -6.87 -12.40 -7.57
CA PRO A 92 -5.70 -12.07 -8.37
C PRO A 92 -5.49 -10.55 -8.56
N LYS A 93 -6.58 -9.77 -8.63
CA LYS A 93 -6.52 -8.30 -8.75
C LYS A 93 -5.96 -7.62 -7.50
N LEU A 94 -6.27 -8.14 -6.32
CA LEU A 94 -5.67 -7.68 -5.06
C LEU A 94 -4.15 -7.85 -5.11
N VAL A 95 -3.68 -9.04 -5.51
CA VAL A 95 -2.24 -9.35 -5.61
C VAL A 95 -1.56 -8.44 -6.63
N GLU A 96 -2.16 -8.27 -7.82
CA GLU A 96 -1.64 -7.37 -8.85
C GLU A 96 -1.55 -5.93 -8.33
N THR A 97 -2.59 -5.45 -7.65
CA THR A 97 -2.63 -4.09 -7.10
C THR A 97 -1.54 -3.88 -6.05
N VAL A 98 -1.39 -4.85 -5.14
CA VAL A 98 -0.33 -4.86 -4.12
C VAL A 98 1.05 -4.84 -4.76
N ASP A 99 1.31 -5.67 -5.75
CA ASP A 99 2.59 -5.72 -6.45
C ASP A 99 2.93 -4.40 -7.17
N ARG A 100 1.92 -3.73 -7.73
CA ARG A 100 2.10 -2.43 -8.39
C ARG A 100 2.40 -1.34 -7.36
N ILE A 101 1.72 -1.35 -6.21
CA ILE A 101 2.01 -0.46 -5.09
C ILE A 101 3.46 -0.68 -4.62
N CYS A 102 3.87 -1.93 -4.39
CA CYS A 102 5.22 -2.26 -3.95
C CYS A 102 6.28 -1.72 -4.91
N ARG A 103 6.10 -1.93 -6.22
CA ARG A 103 7.02 -1.43 -7.26
C ARG A 103 7.08 0.09 -7.30
N LEU A 104 5.94 0.77 -7.21
CA LEU A 104 5.90 2.22 -7.22
C LEU A 104 6.59 2.81 -5.98
N LEU A 105 6.28 2.28 -4.79
CA LEU A 105 6.87 2.73 -3.52
C LEU A 105 8.38 2.46 -3.46
N ALA A 106 8.86 1.33 -3.98
CA ALA A 106 10.29 1.04 -4.08
C ALA A 106 11.04 2.06 -4.98
N GLY A 107 10.35 2.61 -5.99
CA GLY A 107 10.87 3.64 -6.89
C GLY A 107 10.69 5.08 -6.40
N ILE A 108 10.07 5.31 -5.24
CA ILE A 108 10.02 6.64 -4.61
C ILE A 108 11.26 6.77 -3.71
N GLY A 109 12.06 7.82 -3.93
CA GLY A 109 13.31 8.06 -3.22
C GLY A 109 14.59 7.67 -3.97
N ILE A 110 14.48 7.25 -5.23
CA ILE A 110 15.58 7.17 -6.21
C ILE A 110 15.51 8.40 -7.11
#